data_AF-A0A2D5S9G8-F1
#
_entry.id   AF-A0A2D5S9G8-F1
#
_cell.length_a   1.000
_cell.length_b   1.000
_cell.length_c   1.000
_cell.angle_alpha   90.00
_cell.angle_beta   90.00
_cell.angle_gamma   90.00
#
_symmetry.space_group_name_H-M   'P 1'
#
loop_
_entity.id
_entity.type
_entity.pdbx_description
1 polymer ?
#
loop_
_entity_poly.entity_id
_entity_poly.type
_entity_poly.pdbx_seq_one_letter_code
_entity_poly.pdbx_strand_id
1 'polypeptide(L)'
;MPTTWKQADVFPIIAQIIRDSHAKECRYITHDEITAGLLADPAATVIIAEAQTESGETRSLEWLAHNMVAWFSQRITVGQTDWDKTFDRQEIKGKWAYKPKD
;
A
#
# COMPACT_ATOMS: atom_id res chain seq x y z
N MET A 1 23.37 -3.00 -3.10
CA MET A 1 22.85 -4.06 -2.22
C MET A 1 21.46 -4.42 -2.71
N PRO A 2 21.13 -5.71 -2.91
CA PRO A 2 19.75 -6.09 -3.17
C PRO A 2 18.95 -5.84 -1.88
N THR A 3 17.84 -5.12 -1.97
CA THR A 3 16.93 -4.86 -0.84
C THR A 3 16.46 -6.22 -0.30
N THR A 4 16.66 -6.45 1.00
CA THR A 4 16.29 -7.70 1.67
C THR A 4 14.78 -7.79 1.80
N TRP A 5 14.13 -6.64 1.95
CA TRP A 5 12.71 -6.49 1.73
C TRP A 5 12.39 -6.51 0.22
N LYS A 6 11.52 -7.43 -0.20
CA LYS A 6 10.91 -7.33 -1.51
C LYS A 6 9.64 -6.52 -1.35
N GLN A 7 9.49 -5.46 -2.16
CA GLN A 7 8.23 -4.71 -2.33
C GLN A 7 6.99 -5.61 -2.43
N ALA A 8 7.16 -6.85 -2.90
CA ALA A 8 6.13 -7.88 -2.96
C ALA A 8 5.53 -8.26 -1.59
N ASP A 9 6.24 -8.08 -0.48
CA ASP A 9 5.80 -8.54 0.84
C ASP A 9 4.78 -7.58 1.48
N VAL A 10 4.79 -6.28 1.13
CA VAL A 10 3.81 -5.30 1.64
C VAL A 10 2.52 -5.28 0.83
N PHE A 11 2.55 -5.69 -0.44
CA PHE A 11 1.37 -5.61 -1.32
C PHE A 11 0.19 -6.49 -0.86
N PRO A 12 0.39 -7.73 -0.38
CA PRO A 12 -0.68 -8.51 0.23
C PRO A 12 -1.32 -7.81 1.43
N ILE A 13 -0.53 -7.11 2.25
CA ILE A 13 -1.04 -6.37 3.41
C ILE A 13 -1.88 -5.16 2.96
N ILE A 14 -1.40 -4.40 1.96
CA ILE A 14 -2.18 -3.31 1.34
C ILE A 14 -3.51 -3.84 0.81
N ALA A 15 -3.47 -4.96 0.08
CA ALA A 15 -4.66 -5.60 -0.47
C ALA A 15 -5.66 -6.00 0.64
N GLN A 16 -5.15 -6.52 1.76
CA GLN A 16 -5.98 -6.88 2.92
C GLN A 16 -6.61 -5.65 3.57
N ILE A 17 -5.84 -4.58 3.79
CA ILE A 17 -6.33 -3.31 4.34
C ILE A 17 -7.46 -2.74 3.48
N ILE A 18 -7.32 -2.76 2.15
CA ILE A 18 -8.36 -2.29 1.22
C ILE A 18 -9.63 -3.13 1.38
N ARG A 19 -9.51 -4.47 1.40
CA ARG A 19 -10.67 -5.37 1.56
C ARG A 19 -11.38 -5.15 2.89
N ASP A 20 -10.64 -5.11 3.99
CA ASP A 20 -11.23 -4.98 5.32
C ASP A 20 -11.89 -3.61 5.53
N SER A 21 -11.26 -2.55 5.03
CA SER A 21 -11.81 -1.20 5.10
C SER A 21 -13.05 -1.07 4.20
N HIS A 22 -13.01 -1.63 2.98
CA HIS A 22 -14.16 -1.65 2.08
C HIS A 22 -15.31 -2.49 2.66
N ALA A 23 -15.04 -3.65 3.26
CA ALA A 23 -16.07 -4.49 3.87
C ALA A 23 -16.81 -3.78 5.01
N LYS A 24 -16.15 -2.84 5.70
CA LYS A 24 -16.75 -2.04 6.79
C LYS A 24 -17.54 -0.85 6.27
N GLU A 25 -17.04 -0.17 5.23
CA GLU A 25 -17.58 1.14 4.83
C GLU A 25 -18.27 1.15 3.46
N CYS A 26 -18.17 0.07 2.68
CA CYS A 26 -18.74 -0.08 1.35
C CYS A 26 -18.43 1.10 0.41
N ARG A 27 -17.20 1.64 0.48
CA ARG A 27 -16.75 2.78 -0.33
C ARG A 27 -15.29 2.62 -0.76
N TYR A 28 -14.86 3.46 -1.69
CA TYR A 28 -13.44 3.59 -2.04
C TYR A 28 -12.60 4.01 -0.82
N ILE A 29 -11.50 3.30 -0.63
CA ILE A 29 -10.54 3.51 0.44
C ILE A 29 -9.38 4.33 -0.12
N THR A 30 -9.15 5.48 0.48
CA THR A 30 -8.18 6.46 -0.02
C THR A 30 -6.75 6.03 0.26
N HIS A 31 -5.82 6.59 -0.50
CA HIS A 31 -4.39 6.40 -0.29
C HIS A 31 -3.95 6.67 1.17
N ASP A 32 -4.48 7.72 1.78
CA ASP A 32 -4.10 8.15 3.12
C ASP A 32 -4.66 7.19 4.18
N GLU A 33 -5.84 6.63 3.96
CA GLU A 33 -6.41 5.60 4.83
C GLU A 33 -5.64 4.29 4.77
N ILE A 34 -5.21 3.89 3.57
CA ILE A 34 -4.35 2.71 3.40
C ILE A 34 -3.00 2.94 4.10
N THR A 35 -2.43 4.14 3.96
CA THR A 35 -1.18 4.53 4.62
C THR A 35 -1.32 4.46 6.15
N ALA A 36 -2.41 5.01 6.69
CA ALA A 36 -2.71 4.89 8.12
C ALA A 36 -2.90 3.43 8.55
N GLY A 37 -3.55 2.61 7.73
CA GLY A 37 -3.68 1.17 7.96
C GLY A 37 -2.34 0.44 8.02
N LEU A 38 -1.40 0.78 7.13
CA LEU A 38 -0.04 0.21 7.16
C LEU A 38 0.73 0.60 8.41
N LEU A 39 0.59 1.85 8.86
CA LEU A 39 1.25 2.32 10.08
C LEU A 39 0.64 1.71 11.35
N ALA A 40 -0.60 1.21 11.29
CA ALA A 40 -1.28 0.54 12.38
C ALA A 40 -1.13 -0.99 12.36
N ASP A 41 -0.68 -1.58 11.23
CA ASP A 41 -0.53 -3.02 11.07
C ASP A 41 0.85 -3.49 11.60
N PRO A 42 0.89 -4.44 12.57
CA PRO A 42 2.14 -4.92 13.15
C PRO A 42 3.09 -5.58 12.14
N ALA A 43 2.57 -6.23 11.09
CA ALA A 43 3.41 -6.87 10.09
C ALA A 43 3.96 -5.84 9.09
N ALA A 44 3.14 -4.88 8.66
CA ALA A 44 3.59 -3.79 7.81
C ALA A 44 4.62 -2.89 8.51
N THR A 45 4.44 -2.60 9.79
CA THR A 45 5.38 -1.75 10.55
C THR A 45 6.78 -2.36 10.65
N VAL A 46 6.91 -3.69 10.78
CA VAL A 46 8.21 -4.38 10.71
C VAL A 46 8.87 -4.15 9.35
N ILE A 47 8.12 -4.34 8.27
CA ILE A 47 8.60 -4.10 6.89
C ILE A 47 9.03 -2.64 6.68
N ILE A 48 8.25 -1.68 7.19
CA ILE A 48 8.54 -0.26 7.05
C ILE A 48 9.80 0.11 7.85
N ALA A 49 9.99 -0.46 9.04
CA ALA A 49 11.19 -0.27 9.85
C ALA A 49 12.44 -0.84 9.16
N GLU A 50 12.36 -2.03 8.58
CA GLU A 50 13.45 -2.61 7.79
C GLU A 50 13.81 -1.73 6.59
N ALA A 51 12.79 -1.25 5.85
CA ALA A 51 12.99 -0.31 4.75
C ALA A 51 13.63 1.02 5.21
N GLN A 52 13.30 1.48 6.42
CA GLN A 52 13.92 2.66 7.02
C GLN A 52 15.40 2.43 7.28
N THR A 53 15.77 1.31 7.91
CA THR A 53 17.16 0.93 8.15
C THR A 53 17.95 0.81 6.84
N GLU A 54 17.39 0.19 5.81
CA GLU A 54 18.04 0.07 4.49
C GLU A 54 18.23 1.43 3.79
N SER A 55 17.33 2.39 4.02
CA SER A 55 17.41 3.75 3.46
C SER A 55 18.33 4.71 4.24
N GLY A 56 19.00 4.21 5.29
CA GLY A 56 19.88 5.00 6.15
C GLY A 56 19.14 5.95 7.09
N GLU A 57 17.92 5.58 7.51
CA GLU A 57 17.09 6.26 8.53
C GLU A 57 16.68 7.71 8.23
N THR A 58 17.05 8.24 7.07
CA THR A 58 16.72 9.62 6.67
C THR A 58 15.24 9.84 6.35
N ARG A 59 14.48 8.77 6.10
CA ARG A 59 13.06 8.83 5.74
C ARG A 59 12.20 8.44 6.93
N SER A 60 11.11 9.18 7.15
CA SER A 60 10.12 8.81 8.16
C SER A 60 9.36 7.55 7.75
N LEU A 61 8.87 6.80 8.74
CA LEU A 61 8.02 5.63 8.51
C LEU A 61 6.76 6.00 7.71
N GLU A 62 6.17 7.17 7.98
CA GLU A 62 5.02 7.68 7.23
C GLU A 62 5.34 7.91 5.76
N TRP A 63 6.49 8.52 5.46
CA TRP A 63 6.91 8.73 4.07
C TRP A 63 7.13 7.40 3.34
N LEU A 64 7.71 6.41 4.03
CA LEU A 64 7.91 5.07 3.49
C LEU A 64 6.58 4.36 3.24
N ALA A 65 5.63 4.43 4.17
CA ALA A 65 4.29 3.86 4.01
C ALA A 65 3.57 4.48 2.80
N HIS A 66 3.57 5.81 2.68
CA HIS A 66 2.99 6.51 1.52
C HIS A 66 3.66 6.06 0.22
N ASN A 67 4.98 5.93 0.21
CA ASN A 67 5.73 5.49 -0.96
C ASN A 67 5.44 4.01 -1.32
N MET A 68 5.20 3.15 -0.34
CA MET A 68 4.78 1.76 -0.57
C MET A 68 3.40 1.67 -1.22
N VAL A 69 2.43 2.50 -0.80
CA VAL A 69 1.11 2.58 -1.45
C VAL A 69 1.23 3.18 -2.87
N ALA A 70 2.13 4.14 -3.08
CA ALA A 70 2.41 4.67 -4.41
C ALA A 70 2.99 3.60 -5.35
N TRP A 71 3.91 2.76 -4.85
CA TRP A 71 4.43 1.61 -5.61
C TRP A 71 3.35 0.58 -5.92
N PHE A 72 2.46 0.28 -4.99
CA PHE A 72 1.31 -0.59 -5.25
C PHE A 72 0.46 -0.05 -6.43
N SER A 73 0.17 1.25 -6.41
CA SER A 73 -0.54 1.93 -7.51
C SER A 73 0.20 1.81 -8.84
N GLN A 74 1.51 2.00 -8.81
CA GLN A 74 2.36 1.89 -9.99
C GLN A 74 2.31 0.49 -10.59
N ARG A 75 2.32 -0.57 -9.76
CA ARG A 75 2.24 -1.98 -10.22
C ARG A 75 0.96 -2.29 -10.99
N ILE A 76 -0.17 -1.70 -10.56
CA ILE A 76 -1.44 -1.78 -11.30
C ILE A 76 -1.32 -1.06 -12.65
N THR A 77 -0.70 0.12 -12.69
CA THR A 77 -0.54 0.89 -13.95
C THR A 77 0.36 0.19 -14.96
N VAL A 78 1.46 -0.44 -14.52
CA VAL A 78 2.40 -1.13 -15.44
C VAL A 78 1.93 -2.53 -15.84
N GLY A 79 0.78 -3.01 -15.34
CA GLY A 79 0.20 -4.31 -15.70
C GLY A 79 1.05 -5.51 -15.29
N GLN A 80 1.94 -5.35 -14.29
CA GLN A 80 2.88 -6.39 -13.88
C GLN A 80 2.33 -7.34 -12.80
N THR A 81 1.09 -7.13 -12.35
CA THR A 81 0.44 -7.88 -11.27
C THR A 81 -1.06 -7.98 -11.54
N ASP A 82 -1.70 -9.07 -11.12
CA ASP A 82 -3.18 -9.25 -11.21
C ASP A 82 -3.98 -8.32 -10.27
N TRP A 83 -3.34 -7.33 -9.63
CA TRP A 83 -4.01 -6.34 -8.80
C TRP A 83 -4.98 -5.46 -9.60
N ASP A 84 -4.72 -5.24 -10.89
CA ASP A 84 -5.65 -4.57 -11.80
C ASP A 84 -6.95 -5.35 -11.99
N LYS A 85 -6.89 -6.68 -11.90
CA LYS A 85 -8.06 -7.58 -11.95
C LYS A 85 -8.75 -7.72 -10.59
N THR A 86 -8.06 -7.35 -9.50
CA THR A 86 -8.56 -7.51 -8.13
C THR A 86 -9.23 -6.24 -7.60
N PHE A 87 -8.77 -5.07 -8.03
CA PHE A 87 -9.23 -3.79 -7.48
C PHE A 87 -9.68 -2.83 -8.58
N ASP A 88 -10.79 -2.14 -8.32
CA ASP A 88 -11.14 -0.91 -9.00
C ASP A 88 -10.36 0.25 -8.38
N ARG A 89 -10.01 1.23 -9.19
CA ARG A 89 -9.36 2.46 -8.72
C ARG A 89 -10.04 3.69 -9.29
N GLN A 90 -10.12 4.72 -8.46
CA GLN A 90 -10.63 6.03 -8.83
C GLN A 90 -9.74 7.11 -8.23
N GLU A 91 -9.54 8.20 -8.96
CA GLU A 91 -8.83 9.35 -8.43
C GLU A 91 -9.76 10.20 -7.54
N ILE A 92 -9.33 10.40 -6.29
CA ILE A 92 -10.03 11.23 -5.30
C ILE A 92 -9.01 12.24 -4.77
N LYS A 93 -9.28 13.54 -4.96
CA LYS A 93 -8.41 14.65 -4.50
C LYS A 93 -6.95 14.50 -4.96
N GLY A 94 -6.71 14.05 -6.20
CA GLY A 94 -5.36 13.91 -6.75
C GLY A 94 -4.61 12.64 -6.34
N LYS A 95 -5.26 11.71 -5.62
CA LYS A 95 -4.68 10.42 -5.21
C LYS A 95 -5.57 9.26 -5.62
N TRP A 96 -4.96 8.10 -5.89
CA TRP A 96 -5.70 6.88 -6.17
C TRP A 96 -6.35 6.32 -4.90
N ALA A 97 -7.64 6.05 -4.98
CA ALA A 97 -8.44 5.31 -4.01
C ALA A 97 -8.90 3.98 -4.62
N TYR A 98 -9.19 2.99 -3.78
CA TYR A 98 -9.36 1.59 -4.21
C TYR A 98 -10.59 0.94 -3.59
N LYS A 99 -11.21 0.01 -4.32
CA LYS A 99 -12.16 -0.95 -3.77
C LYS A 99 -11.95 -2.32 -4.44
N PRO A 100 -12.32 -3.44 -3.79
CA PRO A 100 -12.36 -4.73 -4.46
C PRO A 100 -13.28 -4.70 -5.69
N LYS A 101 -12.90 -5.44 -6.73
CA LYS A 101 -13.80 -5.78 -7.84
C LYS A 101 -14.79 -6.84 -7.38
N ASP A 102 -16.03 -6.70 -7.85
CA ASP A 102 -17.12 -7.66 -7.64
C ASP A 102 -16.96 -8.90 -8.53
#